data_AF-A0A7J2X1S1-F1
#
_entry.id   AF-A0A7J2X1S1-F1
#
_cell.length_a   1.000
_cell.length_b   1.000
_cell.length_c   1.000
_cell.angle_alpha   90.00
_cell.angle_beta   90.00
_cell.angle_gamma   90.00
#
_symmetry.space_group_name_H-M   'P 1'
#
loop_
_entity.id
_entity.type
_entity.pdbx_description
1 polymer ?
#
loop_
_entity_poly.entity_id
_entity_poly.type
_entity_poly.pdbx_seq_one_letter_code
_entity_poly.pdbx_strand_id
1 'polypeptide(L)'
;AQYAIAKAVADSVEEGIIPKDKVDDLVIICGLFIHPKASDPDKVFKYNYEAVKLAIKRAMNLEPKVDEILEKKDKVEHPFYKPK
;
A
#
# COMPACT_ATOMS: atom_id res chain seq x y z
N ALA A 1 -6.03 -6.53 11.57
CA ALA A 1 -5.13 -5.75 10.69
C ALA A 1 -3.72 -6.34 10.60
N GLN A 2 -2.99 -6.50 11.71
CA GLN A 2 -1.59 -7.00 11.67
C GLN A 2 -1.40 -8.30 10.87
N TYR A 3 -2.31 -9.27 11.01
CA TYR A 3 -2.27 -10.49 10.20
C TYR A 3 -2.32 -10.22 8.68
N ALA A 4 -3.19 -9.31 8.24
CA ALA A 4 -3.29 -8.89 6.84
C ALA A 4 -1.98 -8.31 6.31
N ILE A 5 -1.31 -7.51 7.14
CA ILE A 5 -0.03 -6.86 6.81
C ILE A 5 1.07 -7.92 6.68
N ALA A 6 1.22 -8.79 7.68
CA ALA A 6 2.21 -9.85 7.67
C ALA A 6 2.02 -10.78 6.46
N LYS A 7 0.76 -11.14 6.15
CA LYS A 7 0.45 -11.94 4.97
C LYS A 7 0.77 -11.20 3.67
N ALA A 8 0.45 -9.91 3.55
CA ALA A 8 0.78 -9.14 2.35
C ALA A 8 2.29 -9.06 2.11
N VAL A 9 3.10 -8.92 3.16
CA VAL A 9 4.57 -8.94 3.08
C VAL A 9 5.05 -10.32 2.62
N ALA A 10 4.61 -11.40 3.27
CA ALA A 10 5.02 -12.76 2.91
C ALA A 10 4.63 -13.13 1.48
N ASP A 11 3.40 -12.84 1.07
CA ASP A 11 2.91 -13.10 -0.29
C ASP A 11 3.68 -12.24 -1.31
N SER A 12 4.11 -11.03 -0.95
CA SER A 12 4.95 -10.19 -1.83
C SER A 12 6.34 -10.79 -2.06
N VAL A 13 6.90 -11.52 -1.07
CA VAL A 13 8.15 -12.28 -1.22
C VAL A 13 7.92 -13.54 -2.06
N GLU A 14 6.82 -14.25 -1.82
CA GLU A 14 6.45 -15.46 -2.58
C GLU A 14 6.27 -15.15 -4.07
N GLU A 15 5.60 -14.04 -4.38
CA GLU A 15 5.35 -13.57 -5.75
C GLU A 15 6.57 -12.87 -6.39
N GLY A 16 7.67 -12.69 -5.64
CA GLY A 16 8.89 -12.06 -6.13
C GLY A 16 8.80 -10.54 -6.30
N ILE A 17 7.75 -9.90 -5.77
CA ILE A 17 7.66 -8.42 -5.70
C ILE A 17 8.78 -7.89 -4.78
N ILE A 18 8.99 -8.56 -3.65
CA ILE A 18 10.19 -8.40 -2.82
C ILE A 18 11.15 -9.54 -3.20
N PRO A 19 12.32 -9.25 -3.76
CA PRO A 19 13.32 -10.27 -4.06
C PRO A 19 13.75 -11.01 -2.80
N LYS A 20 13.78 -12.35 -2.86
CA LYS A 20 14.13 -13.21 -1.71
C LYS A 20 15.54 -12.94 -1.18
N ASP A 21 16.46 -12.54 -2.04
CA ASP A 21 17.85 -12.20 -1.69
C ASP A 21 18.00 -10.84 -1.01
N LYS A 22 16.91 -10.05 -0.89
CA LYS A 22 16.91 -8.72 -0.26
C LYS A 22 16.16 -8.69 1.08
N VAL A 23 15.53 -9.78 1.49
CA VAL A 23 14.65 -9.77 2.68
C VAL A 23 15.37 -9.38 3.97
N ASP A 24 16.64 -9.75 4.10
CA ASP A 24 17.45 -9.44 5.30
C ASP A 24 18.08 -8.02 5.26
N ASP A 25 18.02 -7.34 4.11
CA ASP A 25 18.58 -5.99 3.91
C ASP A 25 17.52 -4.89 3.95
N LEU A 26 16.24 -5.26 3.96
CA LEU A 26 15.12 -4.34 3.83
C LEU A 26 14.37 -4.16 5.15
N VAL A 27 13.92 -2.93 5.41
CA VAL A 27 13.00 -2.61 6.50
C VAL A 27 11.72 -2.02 5.92
N ILE A 28 10.57 -2.55 6.34
CA ILE A 28 9.25 -2.01 6.00
C ILE A 28 8.71 -1.23 7.20
N ILE A 29 8.51 0.08 7.02
CA ILE A 29 7.79 0.92 7.98
C ILE A 29 6.35 1.06 7.50
N CYS A 30 5.42 0.36 8.15
CA CYS A 30 4.01 0.33 7.75
C CYS A 30 3.16 1.25 8.64
N GLY A 31 2.75 2.40 8.09
CA GLY A 31 1.71 3.24 8.68
C GLY A 31 0.34 2.82 8.15
N LEU A 32 -0.57 2.43 9.05
CA LEU A 32 -1.92 2.02 8.69
C LEU A 32 -2.97 2.94 9.30
N PHE A 33 -4.12 3.04 8.64
CA PHE A 33 -5.29 3.75 9.16
C PHE A 33 -6.48 2.82 9.29
N ILE A 34 -7.09 2.80 10.48
CA ILE A 34 -8.38 2.15 10.73
C ILE A 34 -9.27 3.19 11.39
N HIS A 35 -10.40 3.48 10.77
CA HIS A 35 -11.37 4.40 11.35
C HIS A 35 -11.96 3.80 12.64
N PRO A 36 -12.17 4.58 13.73
CA PRO A 36 -12.70 4.06 15.01
C PRO A 36 -14.06 3.36 14.92
N LYS A 37 -14.85 3.67 13.89
CA LYS A 37 -16.16 3.03 13.62
C LYS A 37 -16.08 1.76 12.77
N ALA A 38 -14.89 1.30 12.39
CA ALA A 38 -14.76 0.05 11.63
C ALA A 38 -15.14 -1.15 12.51
N SER A 39 -16.09 -1.96 12.05
CA SER A 39 -16.64 -3.09 12.83
C SER A 39 -16.59 -4.43 12.12
N ASP A 40 -16.26 -4.45 10.83
CA ASP A 40 -16.22 -5.65 9.99
C ASP A 40 -14.76 -6.16 9.90
N PRO A 41 -14.41 -7.25 10.63
CA PRO A 41 -13.03 -7.73 10.68
C PRO A 41 -12.54 -8.28 9.33
N ASP A 42 -13.43 -8.82 8.51
CA ASP A 42 -13.08 -9.36 7.19
C ASP A 42 -12.75 -8.24 6.21
N LYS A 43 -13.49 -7.13 6.25
CA LYS A 43 -13.13 -5.92 5.50
C LYS A 43 -11.84 -5.29 6.01
N VAL A 44 -11.64 -5.21 7.32
CA VAL A 44 -10.37 -4.74 7.89
C VAL A 44 -9.21 -5.61 7.41
N PHE A 45 -9.38 -6.93 7.38
CA PHE A 45 -8.36 -7.82 6.83
C PHE A 45 -8.14 -7.55 5.34
N LYS A 46 -9.19 -7.66 4.52
CA LYS A 46 -9.11 -7.57 3.06
C LYS A 46 -8.46 -6.25 2.61
N TYR A 47 -8.97 -5.11 3.09
CA TYR A 47 -8.49 -3.81 2.64
C TYR A 47 -7.07 -3.51 3.10
N ASN A 48 -6.67 -3.93 4.30
CA ASN A 48 -5.29 -3.75 4.75
C ASN A 48 -4.33 -4.67 3.97
N TYR A 49 -4.74 -5.91 3.65
CA TYR A 49 -3.94 -6.81 2.82
C TYR A 49 -3.72 -6.23 1.42
N GLU A 50 -4.80 -5.84 0.74
CA GLU A 50 -4.75 -5.28 -0.62
C GLU A 50 -3.96 -3.97 -0.67
N ALA A 51 -4.19 -3.06 0.29
CA ALA A 51 -3.49 -1.78 0.34
C ALA A 51 -1.99 -1.92 0.59
N VAL A 52 -1.58 -2.79 1.53
CA VAL A 52 -0.16 -3.01 1.82
C VAL A 52 0.54 -3.68 0.64
N LYS A 53 -0.08 -4.70 0.03
CA LYS A 53 0.50 -5.37 -1.14
C LYS A 53 0.67 -4.41 -2.33
N LEU A 54 -0.32 -3.54 -2.57
CA LEU A 54 -0.23 -2.51 -3.59
C LEU A 54 0.86 -1.47 -3.27
N ALA A 55 0.99 -1.05 -2.01
CA ALA A 55 2.02 -0.11 -1.59
C ALA A 55 3.43 -0.69 -1.78
N ILE A 56 3.65 -1.95 -1.39
CA ILE A 56 4.92 -2.66 -1.62
C ILE A 56 5.23 -2.72 -3.12
N LYS A 57 4.28 -3.18 -3.94
CA LYS A 57 4.48 -3.28 -5.39
C LYS A 57 4.87 -1.94 -6.01
N ARG A 58 4.18 -0.85 -5.62
CA ARG A 58 4.48 0.51 -6.10
C ARG A 58 5.85 1.00 -5.63
N ALA A 59 6.21 0.74 -4.38
CA ALA A 59 7.51 1.12 -3.84
C ALA A 59 8.66 0.42 -4.58
N MET A 60 8.54 -0.90 -4.79
CA MET A 60 9.54 -1.70 -5.51
C MET A 60 9.66 -1.30 -6.99
N ASN A 61 8.59 -0.81 -7.61
CA ASN A 61 8.57 -0.37 -9.01
C ASN A 61 8.86 1.14 -9.20
N LEU A 62 9.05 1.88 -8.12
CA LEU A 62 9.17 3.35 -8.12
C LEU A 62 7.96 4.01 -8.83
N GLU A 63 6.75 3.66 -8.37
CA GLU A 63 5.48 4.14 -8.92
C GLU A 63 4.65 4.93 -7.90
N PRO A 64 3.83 5.91 -8.36
CA PRO A 64 3.79 6.43 -9.73
C PRO A 64 5.07 7.20 -10.09
N LYS A 65 5.38 7.31 -11.39
CA LYS A 65 6.53 8.10 -11.85
C LYS A 65 6.26 9.58 -11.61
N VAL A 66 7.31 10.36 -11.36
CA VAL A 66 7.20 11.81 -11.11
C VAL A 66 6.50 12.52 -12.27
N ASP A 67 6.80 12.16 -13.52
CA ASP A 67 6.16 12.76 -14.69
C ASP A 67 4.64 12.51 -14.73
N GLU A 68 4.20 11.30 -14.37
CA GLU A 68 2.77 10.98 -14.26
C GLU A 68 2.10 11.82 -13.17
N ILE A 69 2.78 12.00 -12.03
CA ILE A 69 2.26 12.86 -10.94
C ILE A 69 2.12 14.30 -11.44
N LEU A 70 3.15 14.85 -12.10
CA LEU A 70 3.14 16.22 -12.60
C LEU A 70 2.05 16.45 -13.67
N GLU A 71 1.79 15.44 -14.50
CA GLU A 71 0.73 15.51 -15.53
C GLU A 71 -0.68 15.45 -14.94
N LYS A 72 -0.86 14.70 -13.84
CA LYS A 72 -2.18 14.40 -13.26
C LYS A 72 -2.55 15.24 -12.05
N LYS A 73 -1.60 15.91 -11.40
CA LYS A 73 -1.81 16.61 -10.09
C LYS A 73 -3.01 17.57 -10.07
N ASP A 74 -3.34 18.20 -11.21
CA ASP A 74 -4.44 19.16 -11.32
C ASP A 74 -5.75 18.56 -11.87
N LYS A 75 -5.74 17.26 -12.23
CA LYS A 75 -6.86 16.54 -12.85
C LYS A 75 -7.52 15.53 -11.90
N VAL A 76 -6.86 15.18 -10.80
CA VAL A 76 -7.36 14.19 -9.84
C VAL A 76 -8.15 14.85 -8.71
N GLU A 77 -9.20 14.19 -8.23
CA GLU A 77 -10.04 14.71 -7.15
C GLU A 77 -9.59 14.19 -5.78
N HIS A 78 -9.48 15.08 -4.80
CA HIS A 78 -9.25 14.69 -3.41
C HIS A 78 -10.60 14.52 -2.68
N PRO A 79 -10.83 13.41 -1.92
CA PRO A 79 -12.13 13.13 -1.29
C PRO A 79 -12.65 14.22 -0.35
N PHE A 80 -11.76 15.01 0.26
CA PHE A 80 -12.11 16.06 1.22
C PHE A 80 -11.80 17.49 0.72
N TYR A 81 -11.22 17.65 -0.47
CA TYR A 81 -10.84 18.98 -0.99
C TYR A 81 -11.07 19.03 -2.50
N LYS A 82 -11.82 20.03 -2.95
CA LYS A 82 -12.02 20.33 -4.38
C LYS A 82 -11.47 21.73 -4.66
N PRO A 83 -10.51 21.88 -5.57
CA PRO A 83 -10.06 23.20 -6.02
C PRO A 83 -11.26 24.01 -6.52
N LYS A 84 -11.29 25.31 -6.20
CA LYS A 84 -12.29 26.24 -6.73
C LYS A 84 -11.94 26.67 -8.14
#